data_AF-A0A2V9VZC9-F1
#
_entry.id   AF-A0A2V9VZC9-F1
#
_cell.length_a   1.000
_cell.length_b   1.000
_cell.length_c   1.000
_cell.angle_alpha   90.00
_cell.angle_beta   90.00
_cell.angle_gamma   90.00
#
_symmetry.space_group_name_H-M   'P 1'
#
loop_
_entity.id
_entity.type
_entity.pdbx_description
1 polymer ?
#
loop_
_entity_poly.entity_id
_entity_poly.type
_entity_poly.pdbx_seq_one_letter_code
_entity_poly.pdbx_strand_id
1 'polypeptide(L)'
;MILPLQAQPLSLQELVTPSTVILKGGQPLVFALHGFIEFKSLAESFAYIDAQAQRWKSSADFNEAARQSFRRDLLRRAIESRIISMADERPLETLITHTSGELKRALERVEEPTPPGYAEAFMAVQEKWKHSVNCWSASPSIAGRVLSNWYPIEEGIHLYGATYDTTEHFWQSVKYHPEVSVAAIMELLAVMEHSDWAPWLKRLDDDPKIYVANAYAVEFLRFNLKAERLRWFGEELGRQRVQADDHARMIQQRGAAPFRFSAYEEKVLWGDLADLFHLVYTFSAPNDPVRKALSDRHFDGIYLGDRKMGFISEEFRSLMLEIWKVKYLEMPRFGEVIRSIPVEIRLSHFLNDGDSPDIPIPIYVEYLNQIREMALARGTVKRGK
;
A
#
# COMPACT_ATOMS: atom_id res chain seq x y z
N MET A 1 -16.46 -15.13 21.17
CA MET A 1 -16.77 -13.69 21.32
C MET A 1 -15.50 -12.99 21.79
N ILE A 2 -14.81 -12.30 20.90
CA ILE A 2 -13.74 -11.38 21.29
C ILE A 2 -14.45 -10.05 21.56
N LEU A 3 -14.54 -9.65 22.82
CA LEU A 3 -15.01 -8.30 23.16
C LEU A 3 -14.08 -7.30 22.45
N PRO A 4 -14.60 -6.26 21.77
CA PRO A 4 -13.74 -5.21 21.25
C PRO A 4 -12.97 -4.62 22.45
N LEU A 5 -11.64 -4.76 22.43
CA LEU A 5 -10.76 -4.10 23.39
C LEU A 5 -11.16 -2.63 23.42
N GLN A 6 -11.68 -2.16 24.56
CA GLN A 6 -11.94 -0.73 24.77
C GLN A 6 -10.62 0.00 24.49
N ALA A 7 -10.64 0.91 23.52
CA ALA A 7 -9.50 1.75 23.24
C ALA A 7 -9.18 2.54 24.53
N GLN A 8 -7.91 2.52 24.97
CA GLN A 8 -7.49 3.40 26.04
C GLN A 8 -7.79 4.85 25.63
N PRO A 9 -8.38 5.68 26.50
CA PRO A 9 -8.64 7.07 26.19
C PRO A 9 -7.30 7.78 25.98
N LEU A 10 -7.02 8.18 24.74
CA LEU A 10 -5.84 8.96 24.37
C LEU A 10 -6.23 10.44 24.35
N SER A 11 -5.55 11.26 25.15
CA SER A 11 -5.74 12.72 25.11
C SER A 11 -5.08 13.34 23.88
N LEU A 12 -5.56 14.52 23.49
CA LEU A 12 -4.95 15.27 22.39
C LEU A 12 -3.51 15.68 22.70
N GLN A 13 -3.19 15.92 23.97
CA GLN A 13 -1.83 16.23 24.40
C GLN A 13 -0.88 15.04 24.20
N GLU A 14 -1.27 13.84 24.66
CA GLU A 14 -0.50 12.61 24.45
C GLU A 14 -0.31 12.29 22.96
N LEU A 15 -1.31 12.58 22.13
CA LEU A 15 -1.20 12.37 20.69
C LEU A 15 -0.12 13.25 20.06
N VAL A 16 -0.03 14.53 20.45
CA VAL A 16 0.89 15.50 19.84
C VAL A 16 2.25 15.59 20.54
N THR A 17 2.41 15.05 21.74
CA THR A 17 3.70 15.01 22.43
C THR A 17 4.63 13.99 21.76
N PRO A 18 5.81 14.41 21.24
CA PRO A 18 6.66 13.55 20.43
C PRO A 18 7.14 12.26 21.11
N SER A 19 7.53 12.33 22.39
CA SER A 19 8.04 11.19 23.16
C SER A 19 6.98 10.18 23.58
N THR A 20 5.69 10.53 23.49
CA THR A 20 4.61 9.66 23.97
C THR A 20 4.53 8.38 23.13
N VAL A 21 4.61 7.25 23.82
CA VAL A 21 4.32 5.91 23.27
C VAL A 21 2.84 5.61 23.52
N ILE A 22 2.08 5.49 22.44
CA ILE A 22 0.65 5.16 22.51
C ILE A 22 0.53 3.65 22.76
N LEU A 23 -0.27 3.24 23.74
CA LEU A 23 -0.51 1.84 24.06
C LEU A 23 -1.91 1.41 23.61
N LYS A 24 -2.03 0.16 23.15
CA LYS A 24 -3.30 -0.50 22.85
C LYS A 24 -3.25 -1.94 23.33
N GLY A 25 -4.18 -2.33 24.19
CA GLY A 25 -4.16 -3.66 24.80
C GLY A 25 -2.88 -3.95 25.58
N GLY A 26 -2.24 -2.92 26.14
CA GLY A 26 -0.97 -3.04 26.87
C GLY A 26 0.28 -3.16 25.98
N GLN A 27 0.15 -3.10 24.66
CA GLN A 27 1.26 -3.15 23.71
C GLN A 27 1.49 -1.78 23.04
N PRO A 28 2.74 -1.39 22.76
CA PRO A 28 3.04 -0.21 21.95
C PRO A 28 2.37 -0.28 20.58
N LEU A 29 1.69 0.80 20.22
CA LEU A 29 1.16 0.99 18.89
C LEU A 29 2.30 1.45 17.97
N VAL A 30 2.84 0.52 17.20
CA VAL A 30 3.89 0.81 16.22
C VAL A 30 3.29 1.52 15.01
N PHE A 31 3.98 2.53 14.52
CA PHE A 31 3.69 3.18 13.24
C PHE A 31 4.90 3.06 12.32
N ALA A 32 4.68 3.16 11.00
CA ALA A 32 5.71 2.89 10.03
C ALA A 32 5.81 3.97 8.94
N LEU A 33 7.04 4.37 8.62
CA LEU A 33 7.33 5.07 7.37
C LEU A 33 7.55 4.03 6.27
N HIS A 34 6.98 4.30 5.09
CA HIS A 34 7.05 3.40 3.95
C HIS A 34 6.59 1.96 4.28
N GLY A 35 5.67 1.78 5.24
CA GLY A 35 5.18 0.46 5.67
C GLY A 35 6.19 -0.47 6.38
N PHE A 36 7.50 -0.19 6.32
CA PHE A 36 8.56 -1.10 6.78
C PHE A 36 9.46 -0.51 7.88
N ILE A 37 9.48 0.81 8.05
CA ILE A 37 10.40 1.47 8.98
C ILE A 37 9.62 1.90 10.20
N GLU A 38 9.73 1.08 11.24
CA GLU A 38 8.88 1.12 12.42
C GLU A 38 9.40 2.03 13.53
N PHE A 39 8.48 2.71 14.21
CA PHE A 39 8.73 3.59 15.35
C PHE A 39 7.65 3.43 16.41
N LYS A 40 8.00 3.70 17.66
CA LYS A 40 7.07 3.69 18.81
C LYS A 40 6.66 5.10 19.25
N SER A 41 7.44 6.12 18.87
CA SER A 41 7.18 7.52 19.17
C SER A 41 7.60 8.43 18.00
N LEU A 42 7.04 9.64 17.90
CA LEU A 42 7.45 10.59 16.85
C LEU A 42 8.89 11.05 17.07
N ALA A 43 9.31 11.20 18.33
CA ALA A 43 10.68 11.55 18.68
C ALA A 43 11.70 10.58 18.07
N GLU A 44 11.44 9.26 18.12
CA GLU A 44 12.28 8.24 17.47
C GLU A 44 12.38 8.45 15.94
N SER A 45 11.28 8.85 15.31
CA SER A 45 11.24 9.06 13.85
C SER A 45 12.02 10.29 13.39
N PHE A 46 12.19 11.31 14.23
CA PHE A 46 12.82 12.57 13.82
C PHE A 46 14.29 12.39 13.42
N ALA A 47 15.05 11.60 14.18
CA ALA A 47 16.45 11.30 13.86
C ALA A 47 16.57 10.56 12.53
N TYR A 48 15.64 9.63 12.25
CA TYR A 48 15.58 8.94 10.98
C TYR A 48 15.26 9.90 9.82
N ILE A 49 14.24 10.75 9.98
CA ILE A 49 13.84 11.74 8.97
C ILE A 49 15.01 12.67 8.62
N ASP A 50 15.74 13.15 9.63
CA ASP A 50 16.91 14.00 9.41
C ASP A 50 18.05 13.26 8.70
N ALA A 51 18.33 12.02 9.10
CA ALA A 51 19.32 11.20 8.42
C ALA A 51 18.97 11.00 6.93
N GLN A 52 17.70 10.71 6.62
CA GLN A 52 17.23 10.57 5.24
C GLN A 52 17.34 11.88 4.45
N ALA A 53 16.98 13.02 5.05
CA ALA A 53 17.11 14.32 4.39
C ALA A 53 18.58 14.72 4.11
N GLN A 54 19.54 14.20 4.90
CA GLN A 54 20.97 14.47 4.71
C GLN A 54 21.69 13.45 3.83
N ARG A 55 21.03 12.33 3.48
CA ARG A 55 21.62 11.20 2.78
C ARG A 55 22.36 11.57 1.49
N TRP A 56 21.77 12.47 0.70
CA TRP A 56 22.35 12.96 -0.56
C TRP A 56 22.70 14.44 -0.50
N LYS A 57 23.16 14.95 0.66
CA LYS A 57 23.48 16.38 0.84
C LYS A 57 24.44 16.94 -0.20
N SER A 58 25.38 16.13 -0.69
CA SER A 58 26.36 16.48 -1.71
C SER A 58 25.85 16.33 -3.16
N SER A 59 24.66 15.78 -3.37
CA SER A 59 24.08 15.63 -4.71
C SER A 59 23.51 16.95 -5.20
N ALA A 60 23.93 17.37 -6.41
CA ALA A 60 23.37 18.55 -7.07
C ALA A 60 21.88 18.38 -7.39
N ASP A 61 21.44 17.13 -7.64
CA ASP A 61 20.05 16.78 -7.93
C ASP A 61 19.16 16.78 -6.68
N PHE A 62 19.73 16.91 -5.48
CA PHE A 62 19.01 16.91 -4.20
C PHE A 62 19.36 18.15 -3.37
N ASN A 63 19.02 19.31 -3.92
CA ASN A 63 19.27 20.63 -3.33
C ASN A 63 18.47 20.87 -2.03
N GLU A 64 18.70 22.03 -1.39
CA GLU A 64 18.06 22.35 -0.11
C GLU A 64 16.53 22.37 -0.17
N ALA A 65 15.95 22.88 -1.25
CA ALA A 65 14.50 22.90 -1.40
C ALA A 65 13.92 21.48 -1.49
N ALA A 66 14.57 20.60 -2.25
CA ALA A 66 14.20 19.18 -2.35
C ALA A 66 14.34 18.47 -1.00
N ARG A 67 15.43 18.71 -0.26
CA ARG A 67 15.65 18.18 1.09
C ARG A 67 14.55 18.58 2.07
N GLN A 68 14.20 19.87 2.09
CA GLN A 68 13.15 20.37 2.98
C GLN A 68 11.77 19.84 2.60
N SER A 69 11.49 19.70 1.29
CA SER A 69 10.25 19.08 0.83
C SER A 69 10.15 17.61 1.25
N PHE A 70 11.23 16.85 1.07
CA PHE A 70 11.30 15.45 1.47
C PHE A 70 11.15 15.26 2.97
N ARG A 71 11.85 16.07 3.78
CA ARG A 71 11.70 16.10 5.24
C ARG A 71 10.25 16.33 5.67
N ARG A 72 9.59 17.34 5.10
CA ARG A 72 8.19 17.66 5.43
C ARG A 72 7.24 16.52 5.05
N ASP A 73 7.47 15.87 3.91
CA ASP A 73 6.64 14.74 3.50
C ASP A 73 6.80 13.54 4.43
N LEU A 74 8.03 13.18 4.80
CA LEU A 74 8.27 12.12 5.78
C LEU A 74 7.65 12.45 7.15
N LEU A 75 7.76 13.70 7.61
CA LEU A 75 7.15 14.14 8.88
C LEU A 75 5.62 13.99 8.84
N ARG A 76 4.99 14.44 7.76
CA ARG A 76 3.55 14.30 7.57
C ARG A 76 3.12 12.83 7.55
N ARG A 77 3.88 11.97 6.88
CA ARG A 77 3.64 10.51 6.85
C ARG A 77 3.78 9.86 8.23
N ALA A 78 4.80 10.25 9.00
CA ALA A 78 5.01 9.75 10.36
C ALA A 78 3.82 10.12 11.27
N ILE A 79 3.38 11.38 11.22
CA ILE A 79 2.21 11.86 11.96
C ILE A 79 0.95 11.09 11.52
N GLU A 80 0.73 10.97 10.21
CA GLU A 80 -0.42 10.25 9.66
C GLU A 80 -0.46 8.77 10.08
N SER A 81 0.69 8.06 10.01
CA SER A 81 0.80 6.67 10.45
C SER A 81 0.67 6.51 11.98
N ARG A 82 1.05 7.51 12.78
CA ARG A 82 0.75 7.52 14.23
C ARG A 82 -0.74 7.63 14.51
N ILE A 83 -1.45 8.43 13.71
CA ILE A 83 -2.88 8.70 13.90
C ILE A 83 -3.72 7.53 13.38
N ILE A 84 -3.25 6.75 12.43
CA ILE A 84 -3.98 5.59 11.92
C ILE A 84 -3.06 4.37 12.01
N SER A 85 -3.33 3.52 13.01
CA SER A 85 -2.49 2.35 13.30
C SER A 85 -2.37 1.43 12.10
N MET A 86 -1.17 0.92 11.82
CA MET A 86 -0.99 -0.19 10.87
C MET A 86 -1.56 -1.52 11.35
N ALA A 87 -1.70 -1.70 12.67
CA ALA A 87 -2.14 -2.97 13.26
C ALA A 87 -3.67 -3.13 13.20
N ASP A 88 -4.41 -2.04 13.24
CA ASP A 88 -5.88 -2.09 13.23
C ASP A 88 -6.56 -1.10 12.29
N GLU A 89 -5.78 -0.26 11.60
CA GLU A 89 -6.17 0.55 10.43
C GLU A 89 -7.34 1.51 10.66
N ARG A 90 -7.67 1.78 11.93
CA ARG A 90 -8.68 2.76 12.33
C ARG A 90 -8.01 4.07 12.74
N PRO A 91 -8.58 5.22 12.32
CA PRO A 91 -8.10 6.49 12.80
C PRO A 91 -8.29 6.61 14.30
N LEU A 92 -7.30 7.21 14.97
CA LEU A 92 -7.38 7.64 16.35
C LEU A 92 -8.46 8.73 16.41
N GLU A 93 -9.64 8.33 16.88
CA GLU A 93 -10.82 9.17 17.01
C GLU A 93 -10.47 10.51 17.69
N THR A 94 -9.55 10.50 18.66
CA THR A 94 -9.03 11.68 19.33
C THR A 94 -8.68 12.83 18.39
N LEU A 95 -8.01 12.60 17.26
CA LEU A 95 -7.64 13.72 16.39
C LEU A 95 -8.86 14.32 15.66
N ILE A 96 -9.76 13.47 15.18
CA ILE A 96 -10.87 13.86 14.31
C ILE A 96 -12.05 14.43 15.11
N THR A 97 -12.22 14.03 16.37
CA THR A 97 -13.30 14.52 17.24
C THR A 97 -13.02 15.88 17.88
N HIS A 98 -11.76 16.30 17.94
CA HIS A 98 -11.38 17.63 18.46
C HIS A 98 -11.38 18.69 17.36
N THR A 99 -11.66 19.93 17.72
CA THR A 99 -11.59 21.10 16.85
C THR A 99 -10.14 21.45 16.48
N SER A 100 -9.99 22.20 15.39
CA SER A 100 -8.68 22.75 14.98
C SER A 100 -8.09 23.70 16.03
N GLY A 101 -8.94 24.43 16.76
CA GLY A 101 -8.49 25.28 17.87
C GLY A 101 -7.98 24.49 19.08
N GLU A 102 -8.58 23.35 19.40
CA GLU A 102 -8.10 22.45 20.45
C GLU A 102 -6.76 21.82 20.09
N LEU A 103 -6.62 21.34 18.85
CA LEU A 103 -5.35 20.80 18.34
C LEU A 103 -4.25 21.86 18.38
N LYS A 104 -4.54 23.09 17.94
CA LYS A 104 -3.58 24.19 18.01
C LYS A 104 -3.13 24.46 19.45
N ARG A 105 -4.05 24.51 20.42
CA ARG A 105 -3.71 24.69 21.84
C ARG A 105 -2.88 23.54 22.41
N ALA A 106 -3.14 22.30 22.00
CA ALA A 106 -2.33 21.16 22.42
C ALA A 106 -0.91 21.24 21.85
N LEU A 107 -0.78 21.62 20.58
CA LEU A 107 0.51 21.84 19.91
C LEU A 107 1.31 22.98 20.54
N GLU A 108 0.65 24.08 20.92
CA GLU A 108 1.28 25.21 21.63
C GLU A 108 1.82 24.84 23.02
N ARG A 109 1.33 23.75 23.61
CA ARG A 109 1.78 23.22 24.91
C ARG A 109 2.88 22.17 24.80
N VAL A 110 3.29 21.79 23.58
CA VAL A 110 4.42 20.87 23.40
C VAL A 110 5.71 21.61 23.73
N GLU A 111 6.35 21.21 24.83
CA GLU A 111 7.64 21.78 25.26
C GLU A 111 8.84 21.03 24.66
N GLU A 112 8.62 19.81 24.17
CA GLU A 112 9.68 19.00 23.54
C GLU A 112 10.16 19.60 22.21
N PRO A 113 11.45 19.43 21.86
CA PRO A 113 11.95 19.86 20.55
C PRO A 113 11.21 19.16 19.41
N THR A 114 10.67 19.95 18.48
CA THR A 114 9.99 19.45 17.28
C THR A 114 10.67 19.96 16.00
N PRO A 115 10.68 19.17 14.91
CA PRO A 115 11.19 19.64 13.63
C PRO A 115 10.33 20.79 13.06
N PRO A 116 10.89 21.64 12.19
CA PRO A 116 10.12 22.67 11.49
C PRO A 116 8.94 22.07 10.71
N GLY A 117 7.77 22.68 10.81
CA GLY A 117 6.55 22.20 10.13
C GLY A 117 5.71 21.18 10.94
N TYR A 118 6.08 20.88 12.19
CA TYR A 118 5.41 19.88 13.02
C TYR A 118 3.92 20.19 13.24
N ALA A 119 3.61 21.41 13.67
CA ALA A 119 2.24 21.83 13.92
C ALA A 119 1.42 21.84 12.62
N GLU A 120 1.99 22.35 11.54
CA GLU A 120 1.39 22.41 10.22
C GLU A 120 1.05 21.01 9.68
N ALA A 121 1.94 20.04 9.89
CA ALA A 121 1.72 18.66 9.50
C ALA A 121 0.56 18.02 10.27
N PHE A 122 0.47 18.23 11.59
CA PHE A 122 -0.69 17.77 12.38
C PHE A 122 -2.01 18.37 11.91
N MET A 123 -2.02 19.68 11.64
CA MET A 123 -3.21 20.38 11.15
C MET A 123 -3.63 19.84 9.79
N ALA A 124 -2.66 19.62 8.87
CA ALA A 124 -2.94 19.05 7.55
C ALA A 124 -3.51 17.63 7.63
N VAL A 125 -2.99 16.80 8.55
CA VAL A 125 -3.49 15.44 8.75
C VAL A 125 -4.89 15.47 9.36
N GLN A 126 -5.15 16.30 10.37
CA GLN A 126 -6.51 16.46 10.92
C GLN A 126 -7.50 16.89 9.83
N GLU A 127 -7.13 17.90 9.04
CA GLU A 127 -7.98 18.44 7.98
C GLU A 127 -8.33 17.38 6.93
N LYS A 128 -7.34 16.56 6.52
CA LYS A 128 -7.57 15.42 5.63
C LYS A 128 -8.59 14.46 6.23
N TRP A 129 -8.38 14.00 7.46
CA TRP A 129 -9.17 12.90 8.04
C TRP A 129 -10.56 13.32 8.51
N LYS A 130 -10.79 14.60 8.82
CA LYS A 130 -12.14 15.13 9.07
C LYS A 130 -13.03 15.12 7.83
N HIS A 131 -12.42 15.22 6.65
CA HIS A 131 -13.13 15.33 5.38
C HIS A 131 -12.88 14.12 4.47
N SER A 132 -12.49 12.97 5.04
CA SER A 132 -12.23 11.76 4.27
C SER A 132 -12.81 10.50 4.90
N VAL A 133 -13.16 9.53 4.06
CA VAL A 133 -13.44 8.15 4.48
C VAL A 133 -12.18 7.32 4.24
N ASN A 134 -11.74 6.57 5.25
CA ASN A 134 -10.71 5.55 5.09
C ASN A 134 -11.27 4.37 4.29
N CYS A 135 -10.77 4.19 3.07
CA CYS A 135 -11.23 3.18 2.10
C CYS A 135 -10.43 1.87 2.20
N TRP A 136 -9.91 1.58 3.39
CA TRP A 136 -9.06 0.42 3.66
C TRP A 136 -9.84 -0.75 4.28
N SER A 137 -9.26 -1.95 4.24
CA SER A 137 -9.99 -3.19 4.51
C SER A 137 -10.43 -3.36 5.97
N ALA A 138 -9.69 -2.85 6.95
CA ALA A 138 -10.14 -2.79 8.35
C ALA A 138 -10.82 -1.46 8.74
N SER A 139 -11.33 -0.69 7.77
CA SER A 139 -12.14 0.50 8.05
C SER A 139 -13.30 0.16 9.01
N PRO A 140 -13.58 1.00 10.02
CA PRO A 140 -14.69 0.73 10.95
C PRO A 140 -16.05 0.93 10.25
N SER A 141 -16.08 1.69 9.16
CA SER A 141 -17.26 1.89 8.34
C SER A 141 -17.44 0.77 7.33
N ILE A 142 -18.67 0.26 7.19
CA ILE A 142 -19.01 -0.69 6.12
C ILE A 142 -18.73 -0.06 4.76
N ALA A 143 -19.06 1.22 4.57
CA ALA A 143 -18.79 1.91 3.31
C ALA A 143 -17.29 1.95 3.00
N GLY A 144 -16.44 2.26 4.00
CA GLY A 144 -14.99 2.24 3.82
C GLY A 144 -14.44 0.86 3.49
N ARG A 145 -14.94 -0.21 4.15
CA ARG A 145 -14.55 -1.59 3.84
C ARG A 145 -14.94 -1.99 2.43
N VAL A 146 -16.17 -1.69 2.02
CA VAL A 146 -16.66 -1.96 0.66
C VAL A 146 -15.81 -1.24 -0.39
N LEU A 147 -15.28 -0.06 -0.08
CA LEU A 147 -14.42 0.68 -1.00
C LEU A 147 -13.01 0.08 -1.19
N SER A 148 -12.56 -0.75 -0.25
CA SER A 148 -11.26 -1.42 -0.35
C SER A 148 -11.20 -2.40 -1.51
N ASN A 149 -10.03 -2.46 -2.15
CA ASN A 149 -9.67 -3.50 -3.12
C ASN A 149 -9.67 -4.91 -2.53
N TRP A 150 -9.58 -5.07 -1.21
CA TRP A 150 -9.53 -6.35 -0.52
C TRP A 150 -10.91 -6.85 -0.06
N TYR A 151 -11.97 -6.09 -0.32
CA TYR A 151 -13.32 -6.48 0.09
C TYR A 151 -13.78 -7.74 -0.66
N PRO A 152 -14.02 -8.88 0.03
CA PRO A 152 -14.47 -10.11 -0.61
C PRO A 152 -15.85 -9.96 -1.26
N ILE A 153 -15.96 -10.46 -2.48
CA ILE A 153 -17.18 -10.44 -3.29
C ILE A 153 -17.67 -11.88 -3.41
N GLU A 154 -18.76 -12.21 -2.72
CA GLU A 154 -19.28 -13.57 -2.64
C GLU A 154 -19.66 -14.14 -4.02
N GLU A 155 -20.27 -13.31 -4.86
CA GLU A 155 -20.63 -13.61 -6.25
C GLU A 155 -19.41 -13.67 -7.19
N GLY A 156 -18.24 -13.23 -6.73
CA GLY A 156 -17.04 -13.03 -7.54
C GLY A 156 -17.14 -11.82 -8.49
N ILE A 157 -15.97 -11.40 -9.00
CA ILE A 157 -15.85 -10.37 -10.04
C ILE A 157 -15.31 -11.01 -11.31
N HIS A 158 -16.08 -10.92 -12.41
CA HIS A 158 -15.69 -11.48 -13.70
C HIS A 158 -14.83 -10.48 -14.48
N LEU A 159 -13.59 -10.86 -14.76
CA LEU A 159 -12.60 -10.01 -15.43
C LEU A 159 -11.78 -10.86 -16.40
N TYR A 160 -11.72 -10.43 -17.67
CA TYR A 160 -10.91 -11.07 -18.71
C TYR A 160 -11.09 -12.60 -18.81
N GLY A 161 -12.34 -13.08 -18.74
CA GLY A 161 -12.67 -14.50 -18.91
C GLY A 161 -12.49 -15.36 -17.66
N ALA A 162 -12.03 -14.80 -16.54
CA ALA A 162 -11.90 -15.50 -15.27
C ALA A 162 -12.69 -14.80 -14.16
N THR A 163 -12.88 -15.50 -13.04
CA THR A 163 -13.58 -14.96 -11.87
C THR A 163 -12.60 -14.81 -10.72
N TYR A 164 -12.75 -13.74 -9.96
CA TYR A 164 -11.88 -13.38 -8.84
C TYR A 164 -12.69 -13.03 -7.60
N ASP A 165 -12.06 -13.15 -6.44
CA ASP A 165 -12.72 -12.94 -5.15
C ASP A 165 -12.74 -11.48 -4.71
N THR A 166 -11.74 -10.72 -5.14
CA THR A 166 -11.57 -9.29 -4.85
C THR A 166 -10.94 -8.60 -6.07
N THR A 167 -10.95 -7.26 -6.10
CA THR A 167 -10.18 -6.53 -7.13
C THR A 167 -8.68 -6.66 -6.90
N GLU A 168 -8.25 -6.79 -5.65
CA GLU A 168 -6.85 -7.07 -5.30
C GLU A 168 -6.40 -8.45 -5.82
N HIS A 169 -7.21 -9.47 -5.65
CA HIS A 169 -6.92 -10.80 -6.15
C HIS A 169 -6.70 -10.78 -7.68
N PHE A 170 -7.61 -10.15 -8.44
CA PHE A 170 -7.35 -9.94 -9.88
C PHE A 170 -5.98 -9.29 -10.10
N TRP A 171 -5.74 -8.18 -9.42
CA TRP A 171 -4.54 -7.36 -9.55
C TRP A 171 -3.25 -8.14 -9.28
N GLN A 172 -3.22 -8.97 -8.24
CA GLN A 172 -2.07 -9.81 -7.92
C GLN A 172 -1.91 -10.97 -8.93
N SER A 173 -3.02 -11.57 -9.36
CA SER A 173 -2.98 -12.70 -10.31
C SER A 173 -2.39 -12.32 -11.66
N VAL A 174 -2.70 -11.12 -12.18
CA VAL A 174 -2.28 -10.71 -13.53
C VAL A 174 -0.79 -10.42 -13.63
N LYS A 175 -0.10 -10.26 -12.50
CA LYS A 175 1.35 -10.13 -12.44
C LYS A 175 2.06 -11.43 -12.82
N TYR A 176 1.38 -12.57 -12.78
CA TYR A 176 1.90 -13.82 -13.29
C TYR A 176 1.48 -14.02 -14.75
N HIS A 177 2.44 -14.29 -15.64
CA HIS A 177 2.13 -14.75 -16.98
C HIS A 177 1.38 -16.10 -16.90
N PRO A 178 0.40 -16.38 -17.79
CA PRO A 178 -0.36 -17.63 -17.76
C PRO A 178 0.48 -18.90 -17.79
N GLU A 179 1.68 -18.85 -18.38
CA GLU A 179 2.62 -19.99 -18.51
C GLU A 179 3.61 -20.13 -17.34
N VAL A 180 3.61 -19.22 -16.37
CA VAL A 180 4.52 -19.31 -15.21
C VAL A 180 4.03 -20.39 -14.26
N SER A 181 4.78 -21.50 -14.20
CA SER A 181 4.54 -22.59 -13.27
C SER A 181 5.08 -22.31 -11.87
N VAL A 182 4.58 -23.05 -10.88
CA VAL A 182 5.12 -23.03 -9.52
C VAL A 182 6.60 -23.45 -9.51
N ALA A 183 6.99 -24.44 -10.32
CA ALA A 183 8.39 -24.84 -10.47
C ALA A 183 9.27 -23.66 -10.93
N ALA A 184 8.83 -22.90 -11.92
CA ALA A 184 9.57 -21.74 -12.42
C ALA A 184 9.74 -20.64 -11.35
N ILE A 185 8.73 -20.46 -10.48
CA ILE A 185 8.80 -19.55 -9.33
C ILE A 185 9.81 -20.05 -8.29
N MET A 186 9.78 -21.35 -7.96
CA MET A 186 10.72 -21.95 -7.00
C MET A 186 12.17 -21.84 -7.49
N GLU A 187 12.40 -22.01 -8.80
CA GLU A 187 13.72 -21.80 -9.40
C GLU A 187 14.19 -20.34 -9.30
N LEU A 188 13.30 -19.36 -9.52
CA LEU A 188 13.64 -17.94 -9.33
C LEU A 188 13.98 -17.62 -7.88
N LEU A 189 13.20 -18.13 -6.92
CA LEU A 189 13.48 -17.97 -5.50
C LEU A 189 14.87 -18.52 -5.15
N ALA A 190 15.24 -19.69 -5.69
CA ALA A 190 16.57 -20.25 -5.50
C ALA A 190 17.67 -19.34 -6.10
N VAL A 191 17.50 -18.82 -7.31
CA VAL A 191 18.45 -17.87 -7.92
C VAL A 191 18.60 -16.62 -7.05
N MET A 192 17.49 -16.09 -6.56
CA MET A 192 17.48 -14.87 -5.76
C MET A 192 18.10 -15.08 -4.37
N GLU A 193 17.88 -16.23 -3.74
CA GLU A 193 18.45 -16.55 -2.42
C GLU A 193 19.98 -16.61 -2.46
N HIS A 194 20.57 -17.05 -3.57
CA HIS A 194 22.03 -17.17 -3.74
C HIS A 194 22.69 -15.88 -4.24
N SER A 195 21.93 -14.81 -4.45
CA SER A 195 22.45 -13.53 -4.95
C SER A 195 22.91 -12.61 -3.81
N ASP A 196 24.01 -11.87 -4.03
CA ASP A 196 24.41 -10.78 -3.12
C ASP A 196 23.66 -9.49 -3.50
N TRP A 197 22.63 -9.17 -2.71
CA TRP A 197 21.79 -7.99 -2.92
C TRP A 197 22.40 -6.70 -2.41
N ALA A 198 23.48 -6.73 -1.61
CA ALA A 198 24.01 -5.53 -0.97
C ALA A 198 24.51 -4.49 -2.00
N PRO A 199 25.32 -4.84 -3.01
CA PRO A 199 25.73 -3.89 -4.05
C PRO A 199 24.54 -3.38 -4.88
N TRP A 200 23.57 -4.26 -5.16
CA TRP A 200 22.39 -3.93 -5.97
C TRP A 200 21.49 -2.92 -5.26
N LEU A 201 21.19 -3.14 -3.97
CA LEU A 201 20.41 -2.22 -3.15
C LEU A 201 21.15 -0.89 -2.95
N LYS A 202 22.48 -0.95 -2.73
CA LYS A 202 23.31 0.25 -2.56
C LYS A 202 23.19 1.21 -3.75
N ARG A 203 23.10 0.70 -4.98
CA ARG A 203 22.91 1.53 -6.16
C ARG A 203 21.59 2.30 -6.13
N LEU A 204 20.49 1.67 -5.73
CA LEU A 204 19.18 2.35 -5.60
C LEU A 204 19.22 3.40 -4.49
N ASP A 205 19.92 3.06 -3.41
CA ASP A 205 20.13 3.86 -2.22
C ASP A 205 20.98 5.12 -2.45
N ASP A 206 21.96 5.05 -3.35
CA ASP A 206 22.88 6.16 -3.63
C ASP A 206 22.30 7.18 -4.63
N ASP A 207 21.25 6.82 -5.37
CA ASP A 207 20.62 7.70 -6.37
C ASP A 207 19.32 8.33 -5.83
N PRO A 208 19.31 9.65 -5.50
CA PRO A 208 18.10 10.32 -5.02
C PRO A 208 16.96 10.33 -6.05
N LYS A 209 17.26 10.27 -7.35
CA LYS A 209 16.21 10.22 -8.40
C LYS A 209 15.44 8.91 -8.36
N ILE A 210 16.12 7.83 -7.99
CA ILE A 210 15.49 6.51 -7.83
C ILE A 210 14.80 6.44 -6.47
N TYR A 211 15.53 6.66 -5.38
CA TYR A 211 15.00 6.42 -4.04
C TYR A 211 13.82 7.32 -3.70
N VAL A 212 13.92 8.64 -3.89
CA VAL A 212 12.87 9.56 -3.42
C VAL A 212 11.53 9.30 -4.12
N ALA A 213 11.58 8.93 -5.41
CA ALA A 213 10.39 8.60 -6.18
C ALA A 213 9.83 7.21 -5.87
N ASN A 214 10.62 6.31 -5.31
CA ASN A 214 10.30 4.89 -5.14
C ASN A 214 10.59 4.35 -3.73
N ALA A 215 10.62 5.21 -2.71
CA ALA A 215 11.13 4.85 -1.38
C ALA A 215 10.42 3.61 -0.81
N TYR A 216 9.10 3.54 -0.99
CA TYR A 216 8.32 2.37 -0.60
C TYR A 216 8.77 1.08 -1.29
N ALA A 217 8.92 1.10 -2.62
CA ALA A 217 9.37 -0.06 -3.38
C ALA A 217 10.81 -0.48 -3.01
N VAL A 218 11.70 0.48 -2.73
CA VAL A 218 13.07 0.19 -2.29
C VAL A 218 13.07 -0.46 -0.91
N GLU A 219 12.30 0.05 0.04
CA GLU A 219 12.22 -0.55 1.39
C GLU A 219 11.49 -1.90 1.38
N PHE A 220 10.47 -2.07 0.52
CA PHE A 220 9.85 -3.36 0.22
C PHE A 220 10.87 -4.38 -0.27
N LEU A 221 11.72 -3.99 -1.24
CA LEU A 221 12.78 -4.86 -1.75
C LEU A 221 13.82 -5.17 -0.68
N ARG A 222 14.23 -4.17 0.11
CA ARG A 222 15.18 -4.38 1.22
C ARG A 222 14.66 -5.40 2.23
N PHE A 223 13.37 -5.38 2.51
CA PHE A 223 12.73 -6.35 3.39
C PHE A 223 12.64 -7.74 2.74
N ASN A 224 12.15 -7.82 1.50
CA ASN A 224 11.83 -9.09 0.84
C ASN A 224 13.03 -9.81 0.19
N LEU A 225 14.13 -9.12 -0.09
CA LEU A 225 15.37 -9.73 -0.63
C LEU A 225 16.26 -10.38 0.45
N LYS A 226 15.89 -10.29 1.73
CA LYS A 226 16.61 -11.01 2.79
C LYS A 226 16.46 -12.52 2.57
N ALA A 227 17.55 -13.26 2.75
CA ALA A 227 17.56 -14.71 2.55
C ALA A 227 16.49 -15.44 3.40
N GLU A 228 16.24 -14.99 4.63
CA GLU A 228 15.17 -15.52 5.49
C GLU A 228 13.78 -15.37 4.87
N ARG A 229 13.53 -14.25 4.18
CA ARG A 229 12.24 -13.93 3.58
C ARG A 229 12.04 -14.66 2.25
N LEU A 230 13.10 -14.81 1.46
CA LEU A 230 13.12 -15.63 0.25
C LEU A 230 12.83 -17.11 0.56
N ARG A 231 13.45 -17.67 1.61
CA ARG A 231 13.14 -19.02 2.09
C ARG A 231 11.70 -19.14 2.57
N TRP A 232 11.21 -18.15 3.31
CA TRP A 232 9.82 -18.13 3.77
C TRP A 232 8.84 -18.25 2.59
N PHE A 233 9.04 -17.52 1.49
CA PHE A 233 8.20 -17.66 0.28
C PHE A 233 8.20 -19.09 -0.25
N GLY A 234 9.37 -19.72 -0.37
CA GLY A 234 9.50 -21.10 -0.84
C GLY A 234 8.80 -22.11 0.08
N GLU A 235 8.92 -21.94 1.40
CA GLU A 235 8.25 -22.78 2.39
C GLU A 235 6.73 -22.62 2.34
N GLU A 236 6.21 -21.40 2.24
CA GLU A 236 4.77 -21.16 2.14
C GLU A 236 4.19 -21.73 0.84
N LEU A 237 4.85 -21.56 -0.31
CA LEU A 237 4.43 -22.20 -1.56
C LEU A 237 4.35 -23.73 -1.42
N GLY A 238 5.32 -24.34 -0.74
CA GLY A 238 5.31 -25.78 -0.45
C GLY A 238 4.13 -26.23 0.42
N ARG A 239 3.63 -25.37 1.31
CA ARG A 239 2.48 -25.66 2.19
C ARG A 239 1.13 -25.60 1.46
N GLN A 240 1.02 -24.84 0.37
CA GLN A 240 -0.24 -24.64 -0.37
C GLN A 240 -0.75 -25.87 -1.15
N ARG A 241 -0.06 -27.03 -1.06
CA ARG A 241 -0.38 -28.28 -1.78
C ARG A 241 -0.54 -28.11 -3.29
N VAL A 242 0.10 -27.09 -3.85
CA VAL A 242 0.18 -26.85 -5.29
C VAL A 242 1.20 -27.80 -5.91
N GLN A 243 0.94 -28.25 -7.15
CA GLN A 243 1.86 -29.07 -7.91
C GLN A 243 2.88 -28.21 -8.65
N ALA A 244 4.04 -28.81 -8.97
CA ALA A 244 5.12 -28.11 -9.67
C ALA A 244 4.69 -27.55 -11.03
N ASP A 245 3.85 -28.29 -11.76
CA ASP A 245 3.33 -27.94 -13.09
C ASP A 245 2.06 -27.06 -13.02
N ASP A 246 1.56 -26.76 -11.82
CA ASP A 246 0.45 -25.83 -11.69
C ASP A 246 0.90 -24.42 -12.08
N HIS A 247 0.00 -23.68 -12.73
CA HIS A 247 0.29 -22.33 -13.21
C HIS A 247 -0.17 -21.29 -12.20
N ALA A 248 0.72 -20.38 -11.80
CA ALA A 248 0.51 -19.47 -10.67
C ALA A 248 -0.74 -18.60 -10.82
N ARG A 249 -1.00 -18.08 -12.03
CA ARG A 249 -2.20 -17.29 -12.29
C ARG A 249 -3.48 -18.13 -12.21
N MET A 250 -3.47 -19.33 -12.78
CA MET A 250 -4.64 -20.22 -12.76
C MET A 250 -4.96 -20.73 -11.36
N ILE A 251 -3.92 -20.97 -10.54
CA ILE A 251 -4.07 -21.37 -9.14
C ILE A 251 -4.85 -20.33 -8.35
N GLN A 252 -4.58 -19.05 -8.61
CA GLN A 252 -5.22 -17.93 -7.93
C GLN A 252 -6.68 -17.80 -8.35
N GLN A 253 -6.99 -17.90 -9.65
CA GLN A 253 -8.36 -17.76 -10.17
C GLN A 253 -9.42 -18.56 -9.40
N ARG A 254 -10.59 -17.96 -9.21
CA ARG A 254 -11.70 -18.59 -8.49
C ARG A 254 -12.20 -19.82 -9.25
N GLY A 255 -12.24 -20.95 -8.55
CA GLY A 255 -12.82 -22.21 -9.01
C GLY A 255 -14.26 -22.43 -8.55
N ALA A 256 -14.70 -23.69 -8.54
CA ALA A 256 -16.04 -24.06 -8.07
C ALA A 256 -16.21 -24.02 -6.54
N ALA A 257 -15.10 -24.15 -5.80
CA ALA A 257 -15.06 -23.96 -4.35
C ALA A 257 -14.96 -22.45 -4.02
N PRO A 258 -15.50 -21.98 -2.88
CA PRO A 258 -15.30 -20.61 -2.40
C PRO A 258 -13.81 -20.31 -2.13
N PHE A 259 -13.50 -19.06 -1.78
CA PHE A 259 -12.16 -18.49 -1.49
C PHE A 259 -11.06 -19.55 -1.25
N ARG A 260 -10.15 -19.72 -2.22
CA ARG A 260 -9.07 -20.71 -2.12
C ARG A 260 -7.97 -20.28 -1.14
N PHE A 261 -7.70 -18.98 -1.11
CA PHE A 261 -6.69 -18.35 -0.27
C PHE A 261 -7.36 -17.36 0.67
N SER A 262 -6.79 -17.18 1.85
CA SER A 262 -7.13 -16.03 2.69
C SER A 262 -6.65 -14.73 2.03
N ALA A 263 -7.27 -13.59 2.37
CA ALA A 263 -6.81 -12.28 1.89
C ALA A 263 -5.32 -12.02 2.21
N TYR A 264 -4.84 -12.56 3.35
CA TYR A 264 -3.42 -12.52 3.71
C TYR A 264 -2.55 -13.30 2.73
N GLU A 265 -2.94 -14.53 2.35
CA GLU A 265 -2.18 -15.33 1.39
C GLU A 265 -2.22 -14.74 -0.02
N GLU A 266 -3.37 -14.24 -0.47
CA GLU A 266 -3.47 -13.53 -1.76
C GLU A 266 -2.51 -12.33 -1.80
N LYS A 267 -2.45 -11.55 -0.72
CA LYS A 267 -1.60 -10.37 -0.66
C LYS A 267 -0.13 -10.70 -0.46
N VAL A 268 0.18 -11.39 0.63
CA VAL A 268 1.54 -11.50 1.16
C VAL A 268 2.29 -12.65 0.51
N LEU A 269 1.63 -13.77 0.17
CA LEU A 269 2.31 -14.87 -0.51
C LEU A 269 2.38 -14.58 -2.02
N TRP A 270 1.23 -14.40 -2.67
CA TRP A 270 1.21 -14.24 -4.13
C TRP A 270 1.52 -12.81 -4.57
N GLY A 271 0.94 -11.81 -3.92
CA GLY A 271 1.15 -10.42 -4.31
C GLY A 271 2.58 -9.93 -4.09
N ASP A 272 3.07 -9.98 -2.85
CA ASP A 272 4.43 -9.52 -2.54
C ASP A 272 5.49 -10.30 -3.33
N LEU A 273 5.29 -11.59 -3.60
CA LEU A 273 6.22 -12.39 -4.40
C LEU A 273 6.25 -11.92 -5.85
N ALA A 274 5.10 -11.62 -6.44
CA ALA A 274 5.05 -11.05 -7.79
C ALA A 274 5.72 -9.67 -7.83
N ASP A 275 5.41 -8.83 -6.85
CA ASP A 275 5.98 -7.48 -6.71
C ASP A 275 7.49 -7.53 -6.60
N LEU A 276 8.02 -8.46 -5.80
CA LEU A 276 9.44 -8.71 -5.66
C LEU A 276 10.10 -8.99 -7.01
N PHE A 277 9.57 -9.93 -7.79
CA PHE A 277 10.13 -10.28 -9.10
C PHE A 277 10.08 -9.12 -10.09
N HIS A 278 8.93 -8.46 -10.21
CA HIS A 278 8.77 -7.34 -11.15
C HIS A 278 9.59 -6.11 -10.76
N LEU A 279 9.71 -5.79 -9.47
CA LEU A 279 10.51 -4.67 -9.00
C LEU A 279 12.00 -4.94 -9.20
N VAL A 280 12.48 -6.16 -8.93
CA VAL A 280 13.87 -6.54 -9.24
C VAL A 280 14.12 -6.40 -10.74
N TYR A 281 13.24 -6.89 -11.60
CA TYR A 281 13.38 -6.69 -13.04
C TYR A 281 13.43 -5.20 -13.40
N THR A 282 12.49 -4.42 -12.87
CA THR A 282 12.32 -2.99 -13.17
C THR A 282 13.56 -2.18 -12.79
N PHE A 283 14.11 -2.42 -11.60
CA PHE A 283 15.24 -1.66 -11.09
C PHE A 283 16.61 -2.20 -11.52
N SER A 284 16.71 -3.45 -12.00
CA SER A 284 17.95 -4.04 -12.49
C SER A 284 18.42 -3.40 -13.80
N ALA A 285 19.74 -3.23 -13.94
CA ALA A 285 20.34 -2.74 -15.17
C ALA A 285 20.08 -3.72 -16.35
N PRO A 286 20.06 -3.25 -17.60
CA PRO A 286 19.77 -4.11 -18.77
C PRO A 286 20.69 -5.33 -18.91
N ASN A 287 21.93 -5.24 -18.42
CA ASN A 287 22.95 -6.28 -18.48
C ASN A 287 23.06 -7.12 -17.19
N ASP A 288 22.21 -6.88 -16.20
CA ASP A 288 22.20 -7.64 -14.95
C ASP A 288 21.71 -9.08 -15.22
N PRO A 289 22.47 -10.14 -14.86
CA PRO A 289 22.06 -11.52 -15.07
C PRO A 289 20.68 -11.86 -14.48
N VAL A 290 20.31 -11.26 -13.34
CA VAL A 290 19.01 -11.52 -12.72
C VAL A 290 17.85 -11.02 -13.59
N ARG A 291 18.07 -9.92 -14.33
CA ARG A 291 17.08 -9.37 -15.26
C ARG A 291 16.74 -10.36 -16.36
N LYS A 292 17.75 -11.08 -16.87
CA LYS A 292 17.53 -12.15 -17.86
C LYS A 292 16.77 -13.33 -17.26
N ALA A 293 17.15 -13.79 -16.07
CA ALA A 293 16.46 -14.90 -15.40
C ALA A 293 14.97 -14.61 -15.19
N LEU A 294 14.63 -13.36 -14.85
CA LEU A 294 13.27 -12.86 -14.70
C LEU A 294 12.53 -12.72 -16.03
N SER A 295 13.17 -12.17 -17.08
CA SER A 295 12.53 -12.04 -18.40
C SER A 295 12.24 -13.39 -19.05
N ASP A 296 13.14 -14.36 -18.88
CA ASP A 296 12.95 -15.73 -19.40
C ASP A 296 11.75 -16.43 -18.74
N ARG A 297 11.23 -15.89 -17.63
CA ARG A 297 10.03 -16.34 -16.92
C ARG A 297 8.94 -15.26 -16.91
N HIS A 298 8.96 -14.34 -17.88
CA HIS A 298 7.91 -13.35 -18.13
C HIS A 298 7.66 -12.33 -17.00
N PHE A 299 8.65 -12.07 -16.14
CA PHE A 299 8.60 -10.97 -15.17
C PHE A 299 9.15 -9.65 -15.73
N ASP A 300 9.20 -9.55 -17.06
CA ASP A 300 9.60 -8.34 -17.80
C ASP A 300 8.42 -7.43 -18.17
N GLY A 301 7.21 -7.81 -17.78
CA GLY A 301 6.00 -7.04 -17.96
C GLY A 301 4.75 -7.78 -17.47
N ILE A 302 3.62 -7.09 -17.55
CA ILE A 302 2.30 -7.62 -17.22
C ILE A 302 1.60 -8.00 -18.52
N TYR A 303 1.18 -9.26 -18.59
CA TYR A 303 0.60 -9.86 -19.79
C TYR A 303 -0.90 -10.11 -19.59
N LEU A 304 -1.72 -9.42 -20.39
CA LEU A 304 -3.17 -9.47 -20.28
C LEU A 304 -3.82 -9.42 -21.66
N GLY A 305 -4.38 -10.57 -22.10
CA GLY A 305 -4.78 -10.74 -23.50
C GLY A 305 -3.56 -10.53 -24.41
N ASP A 306 -3.72 -9.74 -25.46
CA ASP A 306 -2.65 -9.42 -26.42
C ASP A 306 -1.72 -8.27 -25.94
N ARG A 307 -1.96 -7.72 -24.74
CA ARG A 307 -1.22 -6.57 -24.21
C ARG A 307 -0.06 -7.03 -23.33
N LYS A 308 1.11 -6.41 -23.54
CA LYS A 308 2.23 -6.37 -22.59
C LYS A 308 2.38 -4.95 -22.05
N MET A 309 2.32 -4.79 -20.73
CA MET A 309 2.44 -3.50 -20.03
C MET A 309 3.63 -3.53 -19.09
N GLY A 310 4.22 -2.37 -18.77
CA GLY A 310 5.26 -2.31 -17.74
C GLY A 310 4.63 -2.40 -16.34
N PHE A 311 5.29 -3.05 -15.38
CA PHE A 311 4.76 -3.26 -14.03
C PHE A 311 4.47 -1.97 -13.25
N ILE A 312 5.20 -0.89 -13.50
CA ILE A 312 4.91 0.44 -12.92
C ILE A 312 4.50 1.45 -13.99
N SER A 313 4.06 0.98 -15.17
CA SER A 313 3.70 1.85 -16.28
C SER A 313 2.32 2.48 -16.10
N GLU A 314 2.09 3.60 -16.76
CA GLU A 314 0.78 4.27 -16.74
C GLU A 314 -0.33 3.36 -17.29
N GLU A 315 -0.03 2.55 -18.30
CA GLU A 315 -0.99 1.60 -18.90
C GLU A 315 -1.40 0.52 -17.91
N PHE A 316 -0.45 -0.05 -17.15
CA PHE A 316 -0.79 -1.01 -16.11
C PHE A 316 -1.56 -0.32 -14.99
N ARG A 317 -1.09 0.83 -14.49
CA ARG A 317 -1.81 1.58 -13.44
C ARG A 317 -3.25 1.92 -13.84
N SER A 318 -3.49 2.24 -15.11
CA SER A 318 -4.83 2.56 -15.63
C SER A 318 -5.79 1.36 -15.63
N LEU A 319 -5.27 0.13 -15.59
CA LEU A 319 -6.09 -1.08 -15.48
C LEU A 319 -6.90 -1.12 -14.18
N MET A 320 -6.40 -0.51 -13.09
CA MET A 320 -7.18 -0.37 -11.84
C MET A 320 -8.51 0.33 -12.05
N LEU A 321 -8.51 1.39 -12.86
CA LEU A 321 -9.73 2.11 -13.17
C LEU A 321 -10.71 1.23 -13.95
N GLU A 322 -10.23 0.40 -14.89
CA GLU A 322 -11.06 -0.56 -15.62
C GLU A 322 -11.70 -1.59 -14.69
N ILE A 323 -10.92 -2.18 -13.78
CA ILE A 323 -11.39 -3.16 -12.80
C ILE A 323 -12.45 -2.55 -11.88
N TRP A 324 -12.25 -1.30 -11.45
CA TRP A 324 -13.21 -0.62 -10.58
C TRP A 324 -14.50 -0.22 -11.26
N LYS A 325 -14.48 0.00 -12.59
CA LYS A 325 -15.72 0.18 -13.34
C LYS A 325 -16.61 -1.05 -13.21
N VAL A 326 -16.05 -2.26 -13.26
CA VAL A 326 -16.81 -3.49 -13.05
C VAL A 326 -17.41 -3.51 -11.65
N LYS A 327 -16.57 -3.35 -10.61
CA LYS A 327 -17.03 -3.37 -9.22
C LYS A 327 -18.11 -2.32 -8.92
N TYR A 328 -17.90 -1.05 -9.29
CA TYR A 328 -18.76 0.04 -8.82
C TYR A 328 -19.83 0.48 -9.82
N LEU A 329 -19.66 0.20 -11.11
CA LEU A 329 -20.60 0.66 -12.13
C LEU A 329 -21.45 -0.47 -12.72
N GLU A 330 -21.04 -1.73 -12.58
CA GLU A 330 -21.78 -2.90 -13.09
C GLU A 330 -22.45 -3.70 -11.97
N MET A 331 -21.94 -3.63 -10.74
CA MET A 331 -22.56 -4.27 -9.58
C MET A 331 -23.41 -3.26 -8.76
N PRO A 332 -24.75 -3.34 -8.80
CA PRO A 332 -25.62 -2.29 -8.27
C PRO A 332 -25.38 -1.93 -6.79
N ARG A 333 -25.15 -2.93 -5.93
CA ARG A 333 -24.96 -2.75 -4.48
C ARG A 333 -23.72 -1.90 -4.15
N PHE A 334 -22.64 -2.10 -4.89
CA PHE A 334 -21.41 -1.32 -4.72
C PHE A 334 -21.52 0.07 -5.32
N GLY A 335 -22.21 0.19 -6.46
CA GLY A 335 -22.54 1.49 -7.02
C GLY A 335 -23.38 2.35 -6.08
N GLU A 336 -24.30 1.76 -5.32
CA GLU A 336 -25.09 2.48 -4.33
C GLU A 336 -24.23 3.01 -3.18
N VAL A 337 -23.35 2.17 -2.63
CA VAL A 337 -22.43 2.57 -1.55
C VAL A 337 -21.59 3.79 -1.97
N ILE A 338 -20.92 3.73 -3.12
CA ILE A 338 -20.04 4.84 -3.53
C ILE A 338 -20.81 6.13 -3.84
N ARG A 339 -22.06 6.05 -4.32
CA ARG A 339 -22.94 7.22 -4.54
C ARG A 339 -23.52 7.80 -3.25
N SER A 340 -23.63 7.00 -2.19
CA SER A 340 -24.19 7.43 -0.91
C SER A 340 -23.25 8.33 -0.11
N ILE A 341 -21.95 8.32 -0.45
CA ILE A 341 -20.94 9.13 0.22
C ILE A 341 -21.07 10.58 -0.28
N PRO A 342 -21.24 11.57 0.62
CA PRO A 342 -21.33 12.98 0.22
C PRO A 342 -20.13 13.42 -0.62
N VAL A 343 -20.36 14.27 -1.62
CA VAL A 343 -19.32 14.69 -2.58
C VAL A 343 -18.19 15.48 -1.90
N GLU A 344 -18.52 16.15 -0.81
CA GLU A 344 -17.63 16.92 0.06
C GLU A 344 -16.66 16.03 0.84
N ILE A 345 -17.02 14.76 1.06
CA ILE A 345 -16.19 13.77 1.75
C ILE A 345 -15.30 13.07 0.74
N ARG A 346 -13.98 13.19 0.86
CA ARG A 346 -13.03 12.55 -0.04
C ARG A 346 -12.90 11.06 0.25
N LEU A 347 -12.73 10.27 -0.79
CA LEU A 347 -12.29 8.87 -0.63
C LEU A 347 -10.77 8.89 -0.45
N SER A 348 -10.23 8.31 0.62
CA SER A 348 -8.79 8.37 0.91
C SER A 348 -8.26 7.12 1.61
N HIS A 349 -6.93 7.00 1.65
CA HIS A 349 -6.16 5.93 2.29
C HIS A 349 -5.14 6.53 3.26
N PHE A 350 -4.83 5.77 4.32
CA PHE A 350 -4.08 6.30 5.46
C PHE A 350 -2.57 6.21 5.37
N LEU A 351 -2.04 5.17 4.74
CA LEU A 351 -0.69 5.25 4.22
C LEU A 351 -0.73 5.77 2.80
N ASN A 352 0.23 6.61 2.45
CA ASN A 352 0.55 6.87 1.04
C ASN A 352 1.46 5.75 0.45
N ASP A 353 1.95 4.83 1.29
CA ASP A 353 2.94 3.78 0.97
C ASP A 353 2.68 2.46 1.75
N GLY A 354 1.56 1.78 1.56
CA GLY A 354 1.28 0.56 2.36
C GLY A 354 0.33 -0.47 1.75
N ASP A 355 -0.20 -0.20 0.57
CA ASP A 355 -1.00 -1.19 -0.15
C ASP A 355 -0.09 -2.05 -1.02
N SER A 356 0.55 -1.45 -2.03
CA SER A 356 1.33 -2.17 -3.03
C SER A 356 2.38 -1.24 -3.67
N PRO A 357 3.62 -1.70 -3.94
CA PRO A 357 4.70 -0.86 -4.45
C PRO A 357 4.57 -0.47 -5.93
N ASP A 358 3.58 -1.02 -6.65
CA ASP A 358 3.34 -0.80 -8.08
C ASP A 358 2.53 0.48 -8.39
N ILE A 359 1.60 0.85 -7.51
CA ILE A 359 0.75 2.03 -7.64
C ILE A 359 0.96 2.95 -6.44
N PRO A 360 1.57 4.12 -6.64
CA PRO A 360 1.57 5.18 -5.63
C PRO A 360 0.14 5.48 -5.18
N ILE A 361 -0.10 5.46 -3.86
CA ILE A 361 -1.46 5.62 -3.32
C ILE A 361 -2.15 6.93 -3.74
N PRO A 362 -1.48 8.07 -3.98
CA PRO A 362 -2.14 9.24 -4.56
C PRO A 362 -2.87 8.94 -5.88
N ILE A 363 -2.32 8.07 -6.73
CA ILE A 363 -2.95 7.64 -7.99
C ILE A 363 -4.17 6.76 -7.70
N TYR A 364 -4.06 5.82 -6.75
CA TYR A 364 -5.18 4.99 -6.31
C TYR A 364 -6.35 5.84 -5.78
N VAL A 365 -6.04 6.84 -4.95
CA VAL A 365 -7.01 7.80 -4.42
C VAL A 365 -7.68 8.59 -5.53
N GLU A 366 -6.92 9.03 -6.54
CA GLU A 366 -7.45 9.72 -7.71
C GLU A 366 -8.46 8.85 -8.46
N TYR A 367 -8.11 7.59 -8.77
CA TYR A 367 -9.02 6.66 -9.43
C TYR A 367 -10.30 6.41 -8.63
N LEU A 368 -10.25 6.37 -7.29
CA LEU A 368 -11.45 6.07 -6.48
C LEU A 368 -12.43 7.23 -6.59
N ASN A 369 -11.90 8.44 -6.48
CA ASN A 369 -12.70 9.66 -6.61
C ASN A 369 -13.21 9.83 -8.05
N GLN A 370 -12.42 9.46 -9.07
CA GLN A 370 -12.86 9.45 -10.47
C GLN A 370 -14.01 8.45 -10.70
N ILE A 371 -13.93 7.23 -10.14
CA ILE A 371 -15.01 6.24 -10.25
C ILE A 371 -16.28 6.72 -9.55
N ARG A 372 -16.15 7.42 -8.42
CA ARG A 372 -17.30 8.05 -7.75
C ARG A 372 -17.99 9.05 -8.66
N GLU A 373 -17.25 9.93 -9.33
CA GLU A 373 -17.82 10.88 -10.30
C GLU A 373 -18.56 10.17 -11.43
N MET A 374 -17.98 9.11 -11.99
CA MET A 374 -18.65 8.27 -13.00
C MET A 374 -19.93 7.62 -12.47
N ALA A 375 -19.90 7.12 -11.23
CA ALA A 375 -21.05 6.48 -10.60
C ALA A 375 -22.21 7.46 -10.38
N LEU A 376 -21.90 8.68 -9.92
CA LEU A 376 -22.88 9.76 -9.74
C LEU A 376 -23.52 10.15 -11.06
N ALA A 377 -22.72 10.36 -12.12
CA ALA A 377 -23.23 10.71 -13.45
C ALA A 377 -24.21 9.66 -14.00
N ARG A 378 -23.93 8.37 -13.83
CA ARG A 378 -24.86 7.27 -14.23
C ARG A 378 -26.15 7.27 -13.42
N GLY A 379 -26.10 7.64 -12.15
CA GLY A 379 -27.27 7.71 -11.27
C GLY A 379 -28.26 8.81 -11.69
N THR A 380 -27.74 9.96 -12.11
CA THR A 380 -28.56 11.11 -12.56
C THR A 380 -29.32 10.81 -13.85
N VAL A 381 -28.69 10.11 -14.80
CA VAL A 381 -29.31 9.70 -16.07
C VAL A 381 -30.48 8.72 -15.86
N LYS A 382 -30.42 7.87 -14.82
CA LYS A 382 -31.51 6.93 -14.50
C LYS A 382 -32.69 7.57 -13.77
N ARG A 383 -32.51 8.72 -13.11
CA ARG A 383 -33.60 9.44 -12.41
C ARG A 383 -34.37 10.41 -13.31
N GLY A 384 -33.89 10.65 -14.53
CA GLY A 384 -34.52 11.52 -15.53
C GLY A 384 -35.37 10.79 -16.59
N LYS A 385 -35.80 9.54 -16.32
CA LYS A 385 -36.70 8.77 -17.18
C LYS A 385 -37.97 8.38 -16.44
#